data_AF-A0A7X5KNV4-F1
#
_entry.id   AF-A0A7X5KNV4-F1
#
_cell.length_a   1.000
_cell.length_b   1.000
_cell.length_c   1.000
_cell.angle_alpha   90.00
_cell.angle_beta   90.00
_cell.angle_gamma   90.00
#
_symmetry.space_group_name_H-M   'P 1'
#
loop_
_entity.id
_entity.type
_entity.pdbx_description
1 polymer ?
#
loop_
_entity_poly.entity_id
_entity_poly.type
_entity_poly.pdbx_seq_one_letter_code
_entity_poly.pdbx_strand_id
1 'polypeptide(L)' 'MTELKEYDPLTALTEKGLRRLVITDEIPSIRIGTKYLINMDVLIDYLYDGTGGADLPVSNC' A
#
# COMPACT_ATOMS: atom_id res chain seq x y z
N MET A 1 -0.15 -1.49 13.23
CA MET A 1 -0.02 -0.33 12.32
C MET A 1 0.80 0.77 12.97
N THR A 2 2.00 0.44 13.48
CA THR A 2 2.87 1.45 14.11
C THR A 2 3.70 2.15 13.04
N GLU A 3 4.24 1.38 12.11
CA GLU A 3 5.15 1.87 11.04
C GLU A 3 4.50 2.95 10.17
N LEU A 4 3.27 2.75 9.67
CA LEU A 4 2.63 3.75 8.77
C LEU A 4 2.38 5.11 9.44
N LYS A 5 2.04 5.12 10.73
CA LYS A 5 1.81 6.36 11.49
C LYS A 5 3.11 7.07 11.88
N GLU A 6 4.22 6.33 11.97
CA GLU A 6 5.54 6.92 12.17
C GLU A 6 6.04 7.63 10.91
N TYR A 7 5.76 7.07 9.73
CA TYR A 7 6.08 7.70 8.45
C TYR A 7 5.15 8.88 8.12
N ASP A 8 3.85 8.76 8.36
CA ASP A 8 2.90 9.86 8.17
C ASP A 8 1.82 9.88 9.28
N PRO A 9 1.99 10.72 10.31
CA PRO A 9 1.04 10.82 11.41
C PRO A 9 -0.31 11.43 11.00
N LEU A 10 -0.40 12.09 9.83
CA LEU A 10 -1.62 12.72 9.31
C LEU A 10 -2.27 11.92 8.17
N THR A 11 -1.84 10.67 7.96
CA THR A 11 -2.35 9.88 6.85
C THR A 11 -3.86 9.68 6.99
N ALA A 12 -4.62 10.04 5.96
CA ALA A 12 -6.08 9.83 5.89
C ALA A 12 -6.45 8.35 5.73
N LEU A 13 -5.45 7.49 5.51
CA LEU A 13 -5.62 6.06 5.33
C LEU A 13 -5.95 5.37 6.66
N THR A 14 -7.15 4.82 6.73
CA THR A 14 -7.58 4.00 7.88
C THR A 14 -7.16 2.55 7.73
N GLU A 15 -6.98 1.85 8.85
CA GLU A 15 -6.68 0.40 8.86
C GLU A 15 -7.71 -0.43 8.09
N LYS A 16 -8.99 -0.05 8.18
CA LYS A 16 -10.07 -0.68 7.41
C LYS A 16 -9.93 -0.42 5.91
N GLY A 17 -9.54 0.79 5.53
CA GLY A 17 -9.29 1.16 4.13
C GLY A 17 -8.16 0.31 3.54
N LEU A 18 -7.00 0.29 4.20
CA LEU A 18 -5.86 -0.50 3.74
C LEU A 18 -6.17 -2.00 3.69
N ARG A 19 -6.87 -2.53 4.70
CA ARG A 19 -7.31 -3.93 4.70
C ARG A 19 -8.26 -4.23 3.54
N ARG A 20 -9.12 -3.27 3.15
CA ARG A 20 -10.00 -3.45 1.99
C ARG A 20 -9.20 -3.53 0.70
N LEU A 21 -8.25 -2.62 0.50
CA LEU A 21 -7.36 -2.60 -0.68
C LEU A 21 -6.56 -3.90 -0.84
N VAL A 22 -6.09 -4.46 0.27
CA VAL A 22 -5.40 -5.75 0.29
C VAL A 22 -6.34 -6.92 -0.03
N ILE A 23 -7.56 -6.91 0.51
CA ILE A 23 -8.54 -7.98 0.26
C ILE A 23 -9.12 -7.93 -1.16
N THR A 24 -9.25 -6.73 -1.74
CA THR A 24 -9.70 -6.54 -3.13
C THR A 24 -8.60 -6.82 -4.15
N ASP A 25 -7.39 -7.18 -3.69
CA ASP A 25 -6.22 -7.45 -4.53
C ASP A 25 -5.79 -6.24 -5.38
N GLU A 26 -6.20 -5.03 -4.97
CA GLU A 26 -5.78 -3.78 -5.60
C GLU A 26 -4.34 -3.40 -5.23
N ILE A 27 -3.85 -3.89 -4.08
CA ILE A 27 -2.47 -3.68 -3.67
C ILE A 27 -1.81 -5.03 -3.45
N PRO A 28 -0.69 -5.32 -4.14
CA PRO A 28 0.03 -6.58 -3.97
C PRO A 28 0.55 -6.68 -2.54
N SER A 29 0.20 -7.78 -1.86
CA SER A 29 0.59 -8.02 -0.48
C SER A 29 0.97 -9.48 -0.25
N ILE A 30 1.85 -9.70 0.74
CA ILE A 30 2.30 -11.04 1.13
C ILE A 30 1.79 -11.30 2.54
N ARG A 31 1.08 -12.41 2.75
CA ARG A 31 0.64 -12.80 4.08
C ARG A 31 1.76 -13.53 4.83
N ILE A 32 2.16 -12.99 5.99
CA ILE A 32 3.12 -13.59 6.90
C ILE A 32 2.40 -13.86 8.23
N GLY A 33 2.05 -15.12 8.46
CA GLY A 33 1.26 -15.54 9.62
C GLY A 33 -0.12 -14.87 9.67
N THR A 34 -0.31 -13.98 10.65
CA THR A 34 -1.54 -13.21 10.85
C THR A 34 -1.50 -11.81 10.25
N LYS A 35 -0.35 -11.39 9.68
CA LYS A 35 -0.12 -10.04 9.15
C LYS A 35 -0.01 -10.05 7.63
N TYR A 36 -0.32 -8.91 7.02
CA TYR A 36 -0.06 -8.65 5.61
C TYR A 36 1.13 -7.69 5.52
N LEU A 37 2.14 -8.10 4.78
CA LEU A 37 3.27 -7.28 4.40
C LEU A 37 2.97 -6.64 3.05
N ILE A 38 3.13 -5.33 2.97
CA ILE A 38 2.84 -4.52 1.79
C ILE A 38 4.11 -3.74 1.48
N ASN A 39 4.45 -3.60 0.20
CA ASN A 39 5.53 -2.71 -0.20
C ASN A 39 5.05 -1.26 -0.10
N MET A 40 5.76 -0.44 0.69
CA MET A 40 5.42 0.96 0.90
C MET A 40 5.55 1.80 -0.37
N ASP A 41 6.52 1.51 -1.24
CA ASP A 41 6.69 2.24 -2.50
C ASP A 41 5.47 2.03 -3.40
N VAL A 42 5.02 0.78 -3.53
CA VAL A 42 3.82 0.43 -4.31
C VAL A 42 2.55 1.04 -3.71
N LEU A 43 2.46 1.08 -2.37
CA LEU A 43 1.33 1.74 -1.70
C LEU A 43 1.32 3.24 -2.00
N ILE A 44 2.48 3.90 -1.97
CA ILE A 44 2.61 5.32 -2.28
C ILE A 44 2.25 5.58 -3.74
N ASP A 45 2.79 4.81 -4.68
CA ASP A 45 2.48 4.92 -6.10
C ASP A 45 0.98 4.72 -6.36
N TYR A 46 0.36 3.73 -5.72
CA TYR A 46 -1.10 3.54 -5.79
C TYR A 46 -1.89 4.75 -5.26
N LEU A 47 -1.42 5.39 -4.18
CA LEU A 47 -2.10 6.56 -3.62
C LEU A 47 -1.93 7.81 -4.48
N TYR A 48 -0.82 7.95 -5.21
CA TYR A 48 -0.58 9.07 -6.12
C TYR A 48 -1.25 8.87 -7.48
N ASP A 49 -1.07 7.70 -8.10
CA ASP A 49 -1.46 7.44 -9.48
C ASP A 49 -2.72 6.58 -9.62
N GLY A 50 -3.19 5.95 -8.54
CA GLY A 50 -4.36 5.05 -8.55
C GLY A 50 -4.09 3.69 -9.20
N THR A 51 -2.84 3.39 -9.58
CA THR A 51 -2.47 2.16 -10.27
C THR A 51 -1.88 1.14 -9.31
N GLY A 52 -2.68 0.10 -9.04
CA GLY A 52 -2.40 -0.97 -8.10
C GLY A 52 -1.59 -2.08 -8.73
N GLY A 53 -0.30 -1.84 -8.97
CA GLY A 53 0.62 -2.88 -9.42
C GLY A 53 0.34 -3.49 -10.81
N ALA A 54 -0.48 -2.85 -11.64
CA ALA A 54 -0.58 -3.15 -13.06
C ALA A 54 0.16 -2.04 -13.84
N ASP A 55 1.34 -2.40 -14.38
CA ASP A 55 2.13 -1.63 -15.33
C ASP A 55 2.73 -0.30 -14.85
N LEU A 56 3.89 -0.35 -14.19
CA LEU A 56 4.83 0.78 -14.20
C LEU A 56 5.85 0.57 -15.34
N PRO A 57 5.86 1.37 -16.43
CA PRO A 57 7.08 1.57 -17.17
C PRO A 57 8.06 2.28 -16.23
N VAL A 58 9.24 1.69 -16.03
CA VAL A 58 10.31 2.28 -15.24
C VAL A 58 10.61 3.70 -15.79
N SER A 59 10.13 4.73 -15.11
CA SER A 59 10.57 6.09 -15.37
C SER A 59 11.87 6.29 -14.61
N ASN A 60 12.97 6.09 -15.32
CA ASN A 60 14.29 6.48 -14.86
C ASN A 60 14.34 8.02 -14.78
N CYS A 61 14.37 8.56 -13.57
CA CYS A 61 14.91 9.88 -13.28
C CYS A 61 16.20 9.71 -12.48
#